data_AF-A0A0N5BGH7-F1
#
_entry.id   AF-A0A0N5BGH7-F1
#
_cell.length_a   1.000
_cell.length_b   1.000
_cell.length_c   1.000
_cell.angle_alpha   90.00
_cell.angle_beta   90.00
_cell.angle_gamma   90.00
#
_symmetry.space_group_name_H-M   'P 1'
#
loop_
_entity.id
_entity.type
_entity.pdbx_description
1 polymer ?
#
loop_
_entity_poly.entity_id
_entity_poly.type
_entity_poly.pdbx_seq_one_letter_code
_entity_poly.pdbx_strand_id
1 'polypeptide(L)'
;MSLEELFHQIVENEMEKCDDDIKNKDDKLREIKKLYEGSKLKFIITFSSYISPSQFELFYHKSDGSKEDDSYVMRMKVAYEKAKKNNGVNVSVRNDRWMMYEELSTTTDFFSDKKMRERDPQLYDTMIGKYLNDVEKEGLKPNPINSGFSGVMQQFNDSERISQRKVRCSNIKELYEEVVINGNVSLLEEDDRIPQEEDNNDSDKEFLRNEFLNIMKQRFINGEDTEFFDYNSYKIKGNKKINRIKEQDLEDSYFEED
;
A
#
# COMPACT_ATOMS: atom_id res chain seq x y z
N MET A 1 29.76 2.57 -10.32
CA MET A 1 29.53 2.33 -8.88
C MET A 1 29.02 0.92 -8.71
N SER A 2 29.54 0.18 -7.73
CA SER A 2 29.06 -1.17 -7.41
C SER A 2 27.93 -1.14 -6.36
N LEU A 3 27.20 -2.24 -6.22
CA LEU A 3 26.15 -2.38 -5.19
C LEU A 3 26.72 -2.26 -3.77
N GLU A 4 27.95 -2.76 -3.57
CA GLU A 4 28.68 -2.66 -2.31
C GLU A 4 29.06 -1.21 -1.98
N GLU A 5 29.55 -0.46 -2.97
CA GLU A 5 29.82 0.98 -2.83
C GLU A 5 28.55 1.76 -2.49
N LEU A 6 27.41 1.39 -3.08
CA LEU A 6 26.13 2.02 -2.78
C LEU A 6 25.70 1.79 -1.32
N PHE A 7 25.88 0.57 -0.79
CA PHE A 7 25.57 0.30 0.62
C PHE A 7 26.42 1.12 1.57
N HIS A 8 27.73 1.22 1.30
CA HIS A 8 28.60 2.09 2.08
C HIS A 8 28.18 3.57 2.00
N GLN A 9 27.81 4.05 0.81
CA GLN A 9 27.31 5.41 0.63
C GLN A 9 26.02 5.67 1.43
N ILE A 10 25.09 4.70 1.46
CA ILE A 10 23.85 4.83 2.25
C ILE A 10 24.18 4.90 3.75
N VAL A 11 25.04 4.00 4.26
CA VAL A 11 25.45 4.02 5.67
C VAL A 11 26.13 5.34 6.02
N GLU A 12 27.01 5.85 5.17
CA GLU A 12 27.70 7.13 5.41
C GLU A 12 26.71 8.29 5.48
N ASN A 13 25.77 8.37 4.54
CA ASN A 13 24.75 9.43 4.55
C ASN A 13 23.75 9.31 5.73
N GLU A 14 23.51 8.10 6.23
CA GLU A 14 22.69 7.91 7.43
C GLU A 14 23.45 8.24 8.72
N MET A 15 24.75 7.99 8.78
CA MET A 15 25.56 8.34 9.95
C MET A 15 25.97 9.81 9.96
N GLU A 16 26.01 10.51 8.83
CA GLU A 16 26.14 11.98 8.83
C GLU A 16 24.93 12.68 9.48
N LYS A 17 23.84 11.94 9.76
CA LYS A 17 22.64 12.45 10.42
C LYS A 17 22.51 12.09 11.90
N CYS A 18 23.34 11.20 12.44
CA CYS A 18 23.38 10.87 13.87
C CYS A 18 24.83 10.97 14.32
N ASP A 19 25.16 11.81 15.31
CA ASP A 19 26.52 11.96 15.87
C ASP A 19 27.02 10.68 16.61
N ASP A 20 27.07 9.54 15.92
CA ASP A 20 27.21 8.20 16.51
C ASP A 20 28.48 7.44 16.05
N ASP A 21 29.08 6.74 17.03
CA ASP A 21 30.41 6.12 16.98
C ASP A 21 30.63 5.07 15.86
N ILE A 22 31.89 4.93 15.42
CA ILE A 22 32.39 4.04 14.34
C ILE A 22 31.93 2.57 14.46
N LYS A 23 31.67 2.08 15.68
CA LYS A 23 31.20 0.71 15.94
C LYS A 23 29.79 0.44 15.38
N ASN A 24 29.02 1.50 15.15
CA ASN A 24 27.67 1.47 14.57
C ASN A 24 27.71 1.18 13.05
N LYS A 25 28.81 1.54 12.36
CA LYS A 25 28.92 1.46 10.88
C LYS A 25 28.83 0.04 10.34
N ASP A 26 29.60 -0.89 10.91
CA ASP A 26 29.64 -2.28 10.45
C ASP A 26 28.33 -3.03 10.76
N ASP A 27 27.71 -2.71 11.91
CA ASP A 27 26.42 -3.29 12.29
C ASP A 27 25.28 -2.76 11.40
N LYS A 28 25.25 -1.45 11.10
CA LYS A 28 24.31 -0.88 10.11
C LYS A 28 24.52 -1.45 8.73
N LEU A 29 25.77 -1.57 8.26
CA LEU A 29 26.05 -2.18 6.96
C LEU A 29 25.53 -3.62 6.90
N ARG A 30 25.69 -4.40 7.98
CA ARG A 30 25.15 -5.76 8.08
C ARG A 30 23.61 -5.75 8.02
N GLU A 31 22.97 -4.83 8.71
CA GLU A 31 21.51 -4.69 8.70
C GLU A 31 20.95 -4.34 7.32
N ILE A 32 21.55 -3.34 6.67
CA ILE A 32 21.20 -2.89 5.31
C ILE A 32 21.34 -4.03 4.30
N LYS A 33 22.44 -4.79 4.35
CA LYS A 33 22.64 -5.97 3.50
C LYS A 33 21.60 -7.05 3.78
N LYS A 34 21.32 -7.33 5.05
CA LYS A 34 20.29 -8.31 5.45
C LYS A 34 18.91 -7.89 4.95
N LEU A 35 18.57 -6.60 5.00
CA LEU A 35 17.31 -6.08 4.48
C LEU A 35 17.25 -6.24 2.95
N TYR A 36 18.35 -5.92 2.25
CA TYR A 36 18.43 -6.10 0.80
C TYR A 36 18.27 -7.56 0.36
N GLU A 37 18.99 -8.47 1.01
CA GLU A 37 18.93 -9.90 0.74
C GLU A 37 17.55 -10.50 1.07
N GLY A 38 16.91 -10.02 2.14
CA GLY A 38 15.56 -10.43 2.49
C GLY A 38 14.50 -9.87 1.53
N SER A 39 14.60 -8.58 1.17
CA SER A 39 13.66 -7.96 0.23
C SER A 39 14.25 -6.69 -0.40
N LYS A 40 14.61 -6.80 -1.68
CA LYS A 40 15.06 -5.64 -2.48
C LYS A 40 14.02 -4.52 -2.52
N LEU A 41 12.73 -4.86 -2.50
CA LEU A 41 11.66 -3.88 -2.53
C LEU A 41 11.53 -3.09 -1.23
N LYS A 42 11.58 -3.76 -0.06
CA LYS A 42 11.62 -3.06 1.24
C LYS A 42 12.82 -2.13 1.28
N PHE A 43 13.98 -2.64 0.88
CA PHE A 43 15.21 -1.85 0.80
C PHE A 43 15.03 -0.59 -0.07
N ILE A 44 14.49 -0.73 -1.28
CA ILE A 44 14.29 0.40 -2.22
C ILE A 44 13.35 1.44 -1.63
N ILE A 45 12.26 1.02 -0.99
CA ILE A 45 11.30 1.94 -0.37
C ILE A 45 11.98 2.74 0.74
N THR A 46 12.66 2.04 1.66
CA THR A 46 13.34 2.63 2.82
C THR A 46 14.43 3.61 2.40
N PHE A 47 15.32 3.23 1.49
CA PHE A 47 16.49 4.01 1.13
C PHE A 47 16.35 4.81 -0.18
N SER A 48 15.12 4.98 -0.67
CA SER A 48 14.82 5.69 -1.92
C SER A 48 15.40 7.11 -2.01
N SER A 49 15.52 7.81 -0.88
CA SER A 49 16.10 9.15 -0.77
C SER A 49 17.59 9.18 -1.09
N TYR A 50 18.31 8.10 -0.78
CA TYR A 50 19.77 7.98 -0.96
C TYR A 50 20.17 7.36 -2.30
N ILE A 51 19.19 6.81 -3.04
CA ILE A 51 19.42 6.14 -4.33
C ILE A 51 19.13 7.12 -5.46
N SER A 52 20.09 7.31 -6.36
CA SER A 52 19.89 8.11 -7.59
C SER A 52 19.26 7.28 -8.72
N PRO A 53 18.60 7.91 -9.71
CA PRO A 53 17.97 7.17 -10.81
C PRO A 53 18.95 6.32 -11.63
N SER A 54 20.22 6.73 -11.72
CA SER A 54 21.27 5.97 -12.41
C SER A 54 21.82 4.81 -11.57
N GLN A 55 21.85 4.94 -10.23
CA GLN A 55 22.22 3.84 -9.34
C GLN A 55 21.13 2.77 -9.26
N PHE A 56 19.89 3.13 -9.57
CA PHE A 56 18.75 2.23 -9.51
C PHE A 56 18.85 1.03 -10.47
N GLU A 57 19.59 1.15 -11.57
CA GLU A 57 19.81 0.05 -12.51
C GLU A 57 20.60 -1.11 -11.89
N LEU A 58 21.35 -0.87 -10.80
CA LEU A 58 22.10 -1.89 -10.07
C LEU A 58 21.19 -2.99 -9.50
N PHE A 59 19.90 -2.69 -9.29
CA PHE A 59 18.94 -3.65 -8.74
C PHE A 59 18.34 -4.61 -9.77
N TYR A 60 18.62 -4.41 -11.07
CA TYR A 60 18.03 -5.22 -12.15
C TYR A 60 18.68 -6.59 -12.31
N HIS A 61 19.65 -6.92 -11.46
CA HIS A 61 20.39 -8.17 -11.52
C HIS A 61 20.22 -8.99 -10.24
N LYS A 62 20.13 -10.31 -10.39
CA LYS A 62 20.14 -11.29 -9.32
C LYS A 62 21.56 -11.46 -8.77
N SER A 63 21.68 -12.17 -7.64
CA SER A 63 22.98 -12.50 -7.03
C SER A 63 23.88 -13.36 -7.94
N ASP A 64 23.30 -14.13 -8.86
CA ASP A 64 24.03 -14.92 -9.86
C ASP A 64 24.45 -14.12 -11.11
N GLY A 65 24.12 -12.82 -11.17
CA GLY A 65 24.41 -11.92 -12.30
C GLY A 65 23.40 -11.97 -13.45
N SER A 66 22.42 -12.89 -13.41
CA SER A 66 21.32 -12.89 -14.37
C SER A 66 20.39 -11.70 -14.17
N LYS A 67 19.68 -11.29 -15.22
CA LYS A 67 18.72 -10.18 -15.13
C LYS A 67 17.49 -10.64 -14.35
N GLU A 68 16.97 -9.75 -13.52
CA GLU A 68 15.65 -9.89 -12.90
C GLU A 68 14.55 -9.92 -13.96
N ASP A 69 13.43 -10.55 -13.60
CA ASP A 69 12.25 -10.59 -14.45
C ASP A 69 11.73 -9.17 -14.73
N ASP A 70 11.25 -8.92 -15.96
CA ASP A 70 10.80 -7.58 -16.36
C ASP A 70 9.61 -7.10 -15.50
N SER A 71 8.76 -8.02 -15.00
CA SER A 71 7.72 -7.70 -14.03
C SER A 71 8.33 -7.20 -12.73
N TYR A 72 9.37 -7.87 -12.21
CA TYR A 72 10.01 -7.46 -10.97
C TYR A 72 10.76 -6.13 -11.09
N VAL A 73 11.46 -5.92 -12.21
CA VAL A 73 12.10 -4.64 -12.54
C VAL A 73 11.07 -3.51 -12.58
N MET A 74 9.89 -3.75 -13.16
CA MET A 74 8.81 -2.78 -13.17
C MET A 74 8.33 -2.46 -11.74
N ARG A 75 8.10 -3.48 -10.91
CA ARG A 75 7.70 -3.31 -9.50
C ARG A 75 8.68 -2.43 -8.74
N MET A 76 9.98 -2.71 -8.90
CA MET A 76 11.03 -1.90 -8.28
C MET A 76 10.95 -0.44 -8.73
N LYS A 77 10.81 -0.16 -10.04
CA LYS A 77 10.74 1.21 -10.58
C LYS A 77 9.61 2.01 -9.97
N VAL A 78 8.42 1.42 -9.88
CA VAL A 78 7.25 2.12 -9.34
C VAL A 78 7.43 2.41 -7.85
N ALA A 79 7.99 1.46 -7.08
CA ALA A 79 8.28 1.65 -5.66
C ALA A 79 9.24 2.82 -5.42
N TYR A 80 10.31 2.90 -6.22
CA TYR A 80 11.29 3.98 -6.17
C TYR A 80 10.67 5.36 -6.44
N GLU A 81 9.88 5.49 -7.52
CA GLU A 81 9.23 6.76 -7.89
C GLU A 81 8.19 7.23 -6.85
N LYS A 82 7.42 6.30 -6.28
CA LYS A 82 6.42 6.63 -5.24
C LYS A 82 7.06 7.03 -3.92
N ALA A 83 8.11 6.32 -3.49
CA ALA A 83 8.80 6.65 -2.24
C ALA A 83 9.38 8.07 -2.32
N LYS A 84 9.94 8.46 -3.47
CA LYS A 84 10.36 9.85 -3.71
C LYS A 84 9.22 10.88 -3.70
N LYS A 85 8.02 10.53 -4.20
CA LYS A 85 6.84 11.41 -4.14
C LYS A 85 6.28 11.57 -2.72
N ASN A 86 6.33 10.51 -1.91
CA ASN A 86 5.79 10.52 -0.55
C ASN A 86 6.60 11.38 0.43
N ASN A 87 7.89 11.64 0.14
CA ASN A 87 8.74 12.52 0.95
C ASN A 87 8.27 13.99 1.02
N GLY A 88 7.23 14.38 0.27
CA GLY A 88 6.65 15.73 0.31
C GLY A 88 5.26 15.82 0.97
N VAL A 89 4.64 14.71 1.37
CA VAL A 89 3.31 14.76 2.00
C VAL A 89 3.50 15.14 3.46
N ASN A 90 2.91 16.27 3.86
CA ASN A 90 2.98 16.76 5.24
C ASN A 90 2.53 15.66 6.21
N VAL A 91 3.44 15.24 7.11
CA VAL A 91 3.22 14.18 8.10
C VAL A 91 1.95 14.45 8.92
N SER A 92 1.69 15.71 9.29
CA SER A 92 0.44 16.10 9.98
C SER A 92 -0.80 15.76 9.16
N VAL A 93 -0.77 15.93 7.83
CA VAL A 93 -1.91 15.60 6.96
C VAL A 93 -2.12 14.09 6.88
N ARG A 94 -1.04 13.29 6.82
CA ARG A 94 -1.16 11.81 6.88
C ARG A 94 -1.73 11.36 8.22
N ASN A 95 -1.28 11.96 9.32
CA ASN A 95 -1.78 11.65 10.66
C ASN A 95 -3.24 12.02 10.84
N ASP A 96 -3.65 13.19 10.35
CA ASP A 96 -5.04 13.61 10.37
C ASP A 96 -5.91 12.61 9.58
N ARG A 97 -5.46 12.19 8.39
CA ARG A 97 -6.16 11.18 7.58
C ARG A 97 -6.15 9.78 8.20
N TRP A 98 -5.09 9.40 8.89
CA TRP A 98 -5.05 8.13 9.64
C TRP A 98 -6.11 8.11 10.74
N MET A 99 -6.31 9.24 11.41
CA MET A 99 -7.37 9.39 12.42
C MET A 99 -8.76 9.36 11.81
N MET A 100 -8.94 10.01 10.64
CA MET A 100 -10.18 9.90 9.88
C MET A 100 -10.47 8.44 9.50
N TYR A 101 -9.46 7.69 9.05
CA TYR A 101 -9.58 6.27 8.75
C TYR A 101 -10.04 5.46 9.97
N GLU A 102 -9.45 5.68 11.14
CA GLU A 102 -9.80 4.96 12.36
C GLU A 102 -11.25 5.24 12.81
N GLU A 103 -11.67 6.51 12.76
CA GLU A 103 -13.04 6.90 13.09
C GLU A 103 -14.03 6.33 12.06
N LEU A 104 -13.75 6.43 10.76
CA LEU A 104 -14.65 5.93 9.71
C LEU A 104 -14.76 4.41 9.73
N SER A 105 -13.66 3.70 9.99
CA SER A 105 -13.63 2.24 10.10
C SER A 105 -14.49 1.72 11.26
N THR A 106 -14.69 2.53 12.29
CA THR A 106 -15.47 2.15 13.48
C THR A 106 -16.90 2.68 13.47
N THR A 107 -17.14 3.87 12.91
CA THR A 107 -18.43 4.57 12.99
C THR A 107 -19.28 4.44 11.73
N THR A 108 -18.69 4.12 10.58
CA THR A 108 -19.38 4.12 9.27
C THR A 108 -19.15 2.82 8.50
N ASP A 109 -19.84 2.67 7.37
CA ASP A 109 -19.65 1.57 6.44
C ASP A 109 -18.61 1.86 5.34
N PHE A 110 -17.87 2.97 5.41
CA PHE A 110 -16.98 3.44 4.33
C PHE A 110 -15.87 2.46 3.94
N PHE A 111 -15.37 1.68 4.91
CA PHE A 111 -14.40 0.59 4.72
C PHE A 111 -15.04 -0.80 4.75
N SER A 112 -16.35 -0.90 4.56
CA SER A 112 -17.03 -2.18 4.33
C SER A 112 -16.71 -2.72 2.93
N ASP A 113 -16.74 -4.04 2.76
CA ASP A 113 -16.55 -4.71 1.47
C ASP A 113 -17.40 -4.11 0.35
N LYS A 114 -18.67 -3.81 0.64
CA LYS A 114 -19.58 -3.19 -0.32
C LYS A 114 -19.08 -1.82 -0.76
N LYS A 115 -18.71 -0.95 0.18
CA LYS A 115 -18.23 0.41 -0.12
C LYS A 115 -16.85 0.42 -0.76
N MET A 116 -15.96 -0.48 -0.37
CA MET A 116 -14.66 -0.59 -1.02
C MET A 116 -14.78 -1.13 -2.45
N ARG A 117 -15.66 -2.11 -2.69
CA ARG A 117 -15.97 -2.60 -4.04
C ARG A 117 -16.63 -1.54 -4.92
N GLU A 118 -17.50 -0.69 -4.38
CA GLU A 118 -18.07 0.45 -5.12
C GLU A 118 -16.99 1.42 -5.62
N ARG A 119 -15.89 1.58 -4.84
CA ARG A 119 -14.74 2.42 -5.16
C ARG A 119 -13.81 1.77 -6.18
N ASP A 120 -13.42 0.52 -5.94
CA ASP A 120 -12.57 -0.26 -6.85
C ASP A 120 -13.11 -1.68 -7.07
N PRO A 121 -14.04 -1.82 -8.03
CA PRO A 121 -14.70 -3.10 -8.25
C PRO A 121 -13.78 -4.14 -8.88
N GLN A 122 -12.79 -3.72 -9.67
CA GLN A 122 -11.89 -4.66 -10.31
C GLN A 122 -10.92 -5.26 -9.30
N LEU A 123 -10.28 -4.42 -8.47
CA LEU A 123 -9.35 -4.89 -7.46
C LEU A 123 -10.04 -5.80 -6.45
N TYR A 124 -11.25 -5.43 -6.01
CA TYR A 124 -12.04 -6.27 -5.12
C TYR A 124 -12.40 -7.62 -5.76
N ASP A 125 -12.92 -7.62 -7.00
CA ASP A 125 -13.31 -8.86 -7.69
C ASP A 125 -12.09 -9.77 -7.94
N THR A 126 -10.91 -9.20 -8.19
CA THR A 126 -9.64 -9.94 -8.38
C THR A 126 -9.11 -10.53 -7.08
N MET A 127 -9.06 -9.76 -5.99
CA MET A 127 -8.47 -10.21 -4.72
C MET A 127 -9.42 -11.12 -3.92
N ILE A 128 -10.72 -10.78 -3.87
CA ILE A 128 -11.69 -11.42 -2.97
C ILE A 128 -12.76 -12.16 -3.76
N GLY A 129 -13.14 -11.67 -4.95
CA GLY A 129 -14.33 -12.11 -5.68
C GLY A 129 -14.43 -13.62 -5.97
N LYS A 130 -13.31 -14.29 -6.24
CA LYS A 130 -13.29 -15.75 -6.48
C LYS A 130 -13.56 -16.59 -5.21
N TYR A 131 -13.32 -16.04 -4.03
CA TYR A 131 -13.50 -16.69 -2.73
C TYR A 131 -14.87 -16.41 -2.09
N LEU A 132 -15.71 -15.61 -2.74
CA LEU A 132 -17.05 -15.30 -2.22
C LEU A 132 -18.04 -16.41 -2.57
N ASN A 133 -18.83 -16.83 -1.58
CA ASN A 133 -19.97 -17.71 -1.80
C ASN A 133 -21.15 -16.93 -2.40
N ASP A 134 -22.18 -17.64 -2.84
CA ASP A 134 -23.33 -17.01 -3.53
C ASP A 134 -24.12 -16.06 -2.63
N VAL A 135 -24.18 -16.35 -1.32
CA VAL A 135 -24.85 -15.49 -0.33
C VAL A 135 -24.11 -14.16 -0.17
N GLU A 136 -22.79 -14.21 -0.09
CA GLU A 136 -21.94 -13.02 -0.01
C GLU A 136 -21.98 -12.20 -1.30
N LYS A 137 -21.93 -12.87 -2.46
CA LYS A 137 -22.10 -12.23 -3.77
C LYS A 137 -23.46 -11.52 -3.88
N GLU A 138 -24.53 -12.12 -3.36
CA GLU A 138 -25.84 -11.48 -3.32
C GLU A 138 -25.83 -10.23 -2.43
N GLY A 139 -25.18 -10.30 -1.26
CA GLY A 139 -25.03 -9.16 -0.35
C GLY A 139 -24.26 -7.96 -0.92
N LEU A 140 -23.43 -8.18 -1.94
CA LEU A 140 -22.68 -7.13 -2.64
C LEU A 140 -23.48 -6.44 -3.76
N LYS A 141 -24.64 -6.98 -4.14
CA LYS A 141 -25.45 -6.34 -5.18
C LYS A 141 -25.99 -5.01 -4.65
N PRO A 142 -26.18 -4.01 -5.53
CA PRO A 142 -26.86 -2.79 -5.15
C PRO A 142 -28.29 -3.15 -4.71
N ASN A 143 -28.56 -2.98 -3.41
CA ASN A 143 -29.89 -3.24 -2.86
C ASN A 143 -30.75 -2.00 -3.06
N PRO A 144 -31.94 -2.14 -3.65
CA PRO A 144 -32.80 -1.00 -3.92
C PRO A 144 -33.32 -0.42 -2.60
N ILE A 145 -33.32 0.92 -2.49
CA ILE A 145 -33.84 1.63 -1.29
C ILE A 145 -35.34 1.37 -1.12
N ASN A 146 -36.06 1.08 -2.21
CA ASN A 146 -37.46 0.69 -2.20
C ASN A 146 -37.74 -0.42 -3.23
N SER A 147 -38.78 -1.22 -3.01
CA SER A 147 -39.17 -2.29 -3.95
C SER A 147 -39.92 -1.79 -5.20
N GLY A 148 -40.00 -0.47 -5.40
CA GLY A 148 -40.69 0.13 -6.54
C GLY A 148 -39.81 0.22 -7.78
N PHE A 149 -40.39 0.65 -8.90
CA PHE A 149 -39.66 0.88 -10.16
C PHE A 149 -38.46 1.83 -9.98
N SER A 150 -38.59 2.84 -9.12
CA SER A 150 -37.49 3.76 -8.79
C SER A 150 -36.29 3.04 -8.17
N GLY A 151 -36.51 2.07 -7.29
CA GLY A 151 -35.45 1.28 -6.68
C GLY A 151 -34.78 0.34 -7.68
N VAL A 152 -35.57 -0.28 -8.56
CA VAL A 152 -35.03 -1.09 -9.67
C VAL A 152 -34.17 -0.23 -10.60
N MET A 153 -34.63 0.97 -10.98
CA MET A 153 -33.87 1.89 -11.83
C MET A 153 -32.58 2.36 -11.16
N GLN A 154 -32.62 2.62 -9.84
CA GLN A 154 -31.42 2.93 -9.07
C GLN A 154 -30.42 1.77 -9.06
N GLN A 155 -30.89 0.54 -8.86
CA GLN A 155 -30.03 -0.65 -8.90
C GLN A 155 -29.36 -0.83 -10.27
N PHE A 156 -30.07 -0.57 -11.37
CA PHE A 156 -29.48 -0.56 -12.71
C PHE A 156 -28.38 0.49 -12.85
N ASN A 157 -28.64 1.72 -12.42
CA ASN A 157 -27.66 2.80 -12.48
C ASN A 157 -26.41 2.46 -11.64
N ASP A 158 -26.60 1.95 -10.43
CA ASP A 158 -25.49 1.55 -9.55
C ASP A 158 -24.67 0.41 -10.17
N SER A 159 -25.35 -0.58 -10.78
CA SER A 159 -24.70 -1.70 -11.48
C SER A 159 -23.92 -1.22 -12.71
N GLU A 160 -24.48 -0.28 -13.47
CA GLU A 160 -23.83 0.32 -14.63
C GLU A 160 -22.58 1.11 -14.21
N ARG A 161 -22.68 1.92 -13.15
CA ARG A 161 -21.53 2.67 -12.59
C ARG A 161 -20.40 1.74 -12.18
N ILE A 162 -20.72 0.64 -11.50
CA ILE A 162 -19.73 -0.38 -11.09
C ILE A 162 -19.09 -1.02 -12.33
N SER A 163 -19.87 -1.38 -13.33
CA SER A 163 -19.38 -1.98 -14.58
C SER A 163 -18.46 -1.03 -15.35
N GLN A 164 -18.85 0.25 -15.50
CA GLN A 164 -18.03 1.26 -16.17
C GLN A 164 -16.69 1.49 -15.46
N ARG A 165 -16.66 1.46 -14.12
CA ARG A 165 -15.41 1.57 -13.34
C ARG A 165 -14.52 0.35 -13.52
N LYS A 166 -15.11 -0.85 -13.56
CA LYS A 166 -14.37 -2.08 -13.85
C LYS A 166 -13.67 -2.03 -15.22
N VAL A 167 -14.28 -1.41 -16.23
CA VAL A 167 -13.62 -1.22 -17.53
C VAL A 167 -12.49 -0.18 -17.46
N ARG A 168 -12.65 0.90 -16.68
CA ARG A 168 -11.61 1.94 -16.51
C ARG A 168 -10.33 1.41 -15.85
N CYS A 169 -10.47 0.45 -14.94
CA CYS A 169 -9.33 -0.13 -14.22
C CYS A 169 -8.70 -1.34 -14.94
N SER A 170 -9.05 -1.63 -16.21
CA SER A 170 -8.71 -2.90 -16.91
C SER A 170 -7.22 -3.21 -17.08
N ASN A 171 -6.32 -2.35 -16.62
CA ASN A 171 -4.91 -2.70 -16.45
C ASN A 171 -4.73 -3.52 -15.17
N ILE A 172 -4.92 -4.84 -15.28
CA ILE A 172 -4.50 -5.82 -14.27
C ILE A 172 -3.06 -5.57 -13.80
N LYS A 173 -2.19 -5.04 -14.68
CA LYS A 173 -0.82 -4.61 -14.37
C LYS A 173 -0.74 -3.47 -13.34
N GLU A 174 -1.63 -2.48 -13.41
CA GLU A 174 -1.71 -1.39 -12.42
C GLU A 174 -2.23 -1.90 -11.08
N LEU A 175 -3.19 -2.84 -11.09
CA LEU A 175 -3.62 -3.55 -9.88
C LEU A 175 -2.47 -4.32 -9.22
N TYR A 176 -1.67 -5.05 -10.01
CA TYR A 176 -0.49 -5.74 -9.48
C TYR A 176 0.53 -4.74 -8.92
N GLU A 177 0.83 -3.65 -9.64
CA GLU A 177 1.71 -2.59 -9.13
C GLU A 177 1.20 -2.00 -7.81
N GLU A 178 -0.11 -1.98 -7.58
CA GLU A 178 -0.71 -1.38 -6.39
C GLU A 178 -0.80 -2.32 -5.18
N VAL A 179 -1.16 -3.58 -5.39
CA VAL A 179 -1.16 -4.63 -4.35
C VAL A 179 0.24 -4.85 -3.79
N VAL A 180 1.24 -4.78 -4.68
CA VAL A 180 2.67 -4.96 -4.37
C VAL A 180 3.23 -3.81 -3.53
N ILE A 181 2.76 -2.58 -3.73
CA ILE A 181 3.45 -1.38 -3.22
C ILE A 181 2.76 -0.78 -1.99
N ASN A 182 1.44 -0.92 -1.86
CA ASN A 182 0.66 -0.26 -0.80
C ASN A 182 0.22 -1.18 0.36
N GLY A 183 0.49 -2.49 0.30
CA GLY A 183 0.05 -3.40 1.37
C GLY A 183 0.92 -4.62 1.59
N ASN A 184 1.54 -5.17 0.55
CA ASN A 184 1.95 -6.57 0.65
C ASN A 184 3.30 -6.89 0.01
N VAL A 185 4.37 -6.78 0.80
CA VAL A 185 5.65 -7.38 0.40
C VAL A 185 5.63 -8.91 0.56
N SER A 186 4.76 -9.47 1.41
CA SER A 186 4.77 -10.91 1.68
C SER A 186 4.28 -11.77 0.52
N LEU A 187 3.39 -11.27 -0.36
CA LEU A 187 3.01 -11.93 -1.61
C LEU A 187 4.12 -11.95 -2.69
N LEU A 188 5.29 -11.36 -2.41
CA LEU A 188 6.41 -11.24 -3.35
C LEU A 188 7.54 -12.24 -3.09
N GLU A 189 7.50 -12.92 -1.95
CA GLU A 189 8.47 -13.95 -1.56
C GLU A 189 7.99 -15.35 -1.97
N GLU A 190 6.68 -15.53 -2.19
CA GLU A 190 6.13 -16.77 -2.75
C GLU A 190 6.12 -16.69 -4.28
N ASP A 191 6.99 -17.50 -4.88
CA ASP A 191 7.03 -17.89 -6.30
C ASP A 191 5.61 -18.09 -6.85
N ASP A 192 5.40 -17.80 -8.14
CA ASP A 192 4.14 -17.86 -8.92
C ASP A 192 3.48 -19.26 -8.93
N ARG A 193 3.23 -19.85 -7.77
CA ARG A 193 2.36 -20.99 -7.57
C ARG A 193 0.96 -20.42 -7.52
N ILE A 194 0.32 -20.39 -8.68
CA ILE A 194 -1.13 -20.54 -8.78
C ILE A 194 -1.52 -21.57 -7.71
N PRO A 195 -2.28 -21.18 -6.67
CA PRO A 195 -2.62 -22.10 -5.60
C PRO A 195 -3.27 -23.33 -6.21
N GLN A 196 -2.64 -24.49 -6.03
CA GLN A 196 -3.30 -25.74 -6.33
C GLN A 196 -4.52 -25.84 -5.42
N GLU A 197 -5.63 -26.26 -6.02
CA GLU A 197 -6.97 -26.25 -5.45
C GLU A 197 -7.13 -27.24 -4.28
N GLU A 198 -6.45 -27.05 -3.13
CA GLU A 198 -6.71 -27.89 -1.95
C GLU A 198 -6.74 -27.10 -0.62
N ASP A 199 -7.95 -27.00 -0.07
CA ASP A 199 -8.35 -27.10 1.34
C ASP A 199 -8.04 -26.01 2.40
N ASN A 200 -7.68 -24.77 2.04
CA ASN A 200 -7.69 -23.64 3.02
C ASN A 200 -8.33 -22.34 2.49
N ASN A 201 -9.43 -22.43 1.74
CA ASN A 201 -10.09 -21.27 1.12
C ASN A 201 -10.45 -20.13 2.09
N ASP A 202 -10.81 -20.41 3.34
CA ASP A 202 -11.21 -19.37 4.30
C ASP A 202 -10.01 -18.57 4.87
N SER A 203 -8.86 -19.24 5.06
CA SER A 203 -7.63 -18.59 5.54
C SER A 203 -7.09 -17.65 4.46
N ASP A 204 -7.05 -18.11 3.21
CA ASP A 204 -6.58 -17.32 2.07
C ASP A 204 -7.50 -16.14 1.77
N LYS A 205 -8.80 -16.34 1.93
CA LYS A 205 -9.81 -15.28 1.76
C LYS A 205 -9.63 -14.16 2.78
N GLU A 206 -9.49 -14.49 4.06
CA GLU A 206 -9.31 -13.49 5.12
C GLU A 206 -7.98 -12.75 4.96
N PHE A 207 -6.92 -13.46 4.58
CA PHE A 207 -5.65 -12.85 4.22
C PHE A 207 -5.83 -11.83 3.08
N LEU A 208 -6.40 -12.24 1.94
CA LEU A 208 -6.59 -11.36 0.79
C LEU A 208 -7.54 -10.19 1.08
N ARG A 209 -8.51 -10.37 1.97
CA ARG A 209 -9.39 -9.31 2.42
C ARG A 209 -8.65 -8.26 3.23
N ASN A 210 -7.82 -8.67 4.19
CA ASN A 210 -6.99 -7.75 4.98
C ASN A 210 -6.02 -6.97 4.09
N GLU A 211 -5.50 -7.63 3.06
CA GLU A 211 -4.57 -7.01 2.11
C GLU A 211 -5.26 -5.99 1.21
N PHE A 212 -6.44 -6.34 0.72
CA PHE A 212 -7.28 -5.38 0.01
C PHE A 212 -7.61 -4.16 0.88
N LEU A 213 -7.96 -4.37 2.17
CA LEU A 213 -8.21 -3.28 3.11
C LEU A 213 -6.97 -2.39 3.30
N ASN A 214 -5.77 -2.97 3.39
CA ASN A 214 -4.52 -2.21 3.52
C ASN A 214 -4.28 -1.28 2.33
N ILE A 215 -4.55 -1.75 1.10
CA ILE A 215 -4.44 -0.93 -0.11
C ILE A 215 -5.41 0.25 -0.03
N MET A 216 -6.69 -0.03 0.28
CA MET A 216 -7.73 1.00 0.40
C MET A 216 -7.41 2.01 1.51
N LYS A 217 -6.83 1.55 2.62
CA LYS A 217 -6.34 2.40 3.71
C LYS A 217 -5.20 3.32 3.26
N GLN A 218 -4.20 2.80 2.55
CA GLN A 218 -3.08 3.63 2.09
C GLN A 218 -3.53 4.68 1.07
N ARG A 219 -4.38 4.31 0.11
CA ARG A 219 -5.01 5.27 -0.82
C ARG A 219 -5.70 6.39 -0.05
N PHE A 220 -6.46 6.02 0.97
CA PHE A 220 -7.17 6.99 1.80
C PHE A 220 -6.20 7.94 2.53
N ILE A 221 -5.14 7.41 3.16
CA ILE A 221 -4.14 8.22 3.87
C ILE A 221 -3.36 9.13 2.91
N ASN A 222 -3.05 8.64 1.71
CA ASN A 222 -2.39 9.42 0.67
C ASN A 222 -3.30 10.52 0.08
N GLY A 223 -4.62 10.43 0.30
CA GLY A 223 -5.58 11.40 -0.22
C GLY A 223 -6.04 11.08 -1.65
N GLU A 224 -6.00 9.81 -2.05
CA GLU A 224 -6.35 9.36 -3.40
C GLU A 224 -7.87 9.15 -3.54
N ASP A 225 -8.65 9.08 -2.45
CA ASP A 225 -10.11 8.88 -2.46
C ASP A 225 -10.93 10.18 -2.61
N THR A 226 -10.39 11.23 -3.23
CA THR A 226 -11.09 12.54 -3.36
C THR A 226 -12.41 12.48 -4.13
N GLU A 227 -12.60 11.48 -4.99
CA GLU A 227 -13.87 11.24 -5.69
C GLU A 227 -14.99 10.73 -4.75
N PHE A 228 -14.62 10.16 -3.60
CA PHE A 228 -15.52 9.44 -2.70
C PHE A 228 -15.58 10.04 -1.29
N PHE A 229 -14.57 10.83 -0.93
CA PHE A 229 -14.43 11.40 0.40
C PHE A 229 -13.89 12.83 0.34
N ASP A 230 -14.59 13.74 0.99
CA ASP A 230 -14.14 15.13 1.13
C ASP A 230 -13.34 15.30 2.42
N TYR A 231 -12.01 15.23 2.28
CA TYR A 231 -11.07 15.38 3.39
C TYR A 231 -11.13 16.76 4.06
N ASN A 232 -11.57 17.82 3.36
CA ASN A 232 -11.51 19.18 3.87
C ASN A 232 -12.70 19.51 4.79
N SER A 233 -13.85 18.88 4.56
CA SER A 233 -15.05 19.12 5.37
C SER A 233 -15.14 18.22 6.60
N TYR A 234 -14.37 17.12 6.63
CA TYR A 234 -14.41 16.17 7.73
C TYR A 234 -13.69 16.70 8.98
N LYS A 235 -14.43 16.82 10.09
CA LYS A 235 -13.89 17.31 11.37
C LYS A 235 -13.77 16.17 12.37
N ILE A 236 -12.54 15.89 12.79
CA ILE A 236 -12.26 14.85 13.78
C ILE A 236 -12.71 15.33 15.17
N LYS A 237 -13.55 14.54 15.85
CA LYS A 237 -14.09 14.91 17.16
C LYS A 237 -13.18 14.46 18.31
N GLY A 238 -12.59 15.43 19.03
CA GLY A 238 -11.93 15.27 20.33
C GLY A 238 -10.67 14.39 20.30
N ASN A 239 -9.48 14.98 20.42
CA ASN A 239 -8.30 14.26 19.95
C ASN A 239 -7.06 14.22 20.86
N LYS A 240 -7.21 13.54 22.01
CA LYS A 240 -6.06 13.16 22.84
C LYS A 240 -5.08 12.23 22.11
N LYS A 241 -5.56 11.44 21.13
CA LYS A 241 -4.74 10.48 20.39
C LYS A 241 -3.89 11.16 19.30
N ILE A 242 -4.41 12.17 18.60
CA ILE A 242 -3.64 13.06 17.71
C ILE A 242 -2.52 13.71 18.48
N ASN A 243 -2.80 14.23 19.68
CA ASN A 243 -1.76 14.87 20.48
C ASN A 243 -0.65 13.87 20.80
N ARG A 244 -1.00 12.65 21.17
CA ARG A 244 0.00 11.58 21.40
C ARG A 244 0.79 11.22 20.15
N ILE A 245 0.16 11.06 18.99
CA ILE A 245 0.87 10.74 17.73
C ILE A 245 1.77 11.91 17.34
N LYS A 246 1.29 13.15 17.47
CA LYS A 246 2.10 14.36 17.21
C LYS A 246 3.27 14.49 18.19
N GLU A 247 3.07 14.16 19.46
CA GLU A 247 4.13 14.13 20.47
C GLU A 247 5.19 13.09 20.13
N GLN A 248 4.80 11.89 19.68
CA GLN A 248 5.73 10.85 19.23
C GLN A 248 6.49 11.26 17.97
N ASP A 249 5.82 11.77 16.95
CA ASP A 249 6.50 12.23 15.73
C ASP A 249 7.46 13.41 16.01
N LEU A 250 7.10 14.30 16.95
CA LEU A 250 7.99 15.35 17.41
C LEU A 250 9.20 14.77 18.14
N GLU A 251 8.99 13.81 19.04
CA GLU A 251 10.06 13.10 19.75
C GLU A 251 11.01 12.40 18.77
N ASP A 252 10.46 11.67 17.78
CA ASP A 252 11.23 11.01 16.71
C ASP A 252 12.01 12.03 15.87
N SER A 253 11.40 13.18 15.52
CA SER A 253 12.10 14.27 14.83
C SER A 253 13.23 14.88 15.66
N TYR A 254 13.12 14.91 17.00
CA TYR A 254 14.20 15.36 17.89
C TYR A 254 15.39 14.40 17.86
N PHE A 255 15.16 13.10 17.66
CA PHE A 255 16.23 12.10 17.51
C PHE A 255 16.86 12.07 16.10
N GLU A 256 16.25 12.75 15.12
CA GLU A 256 16.80 12.91 13.78
C GLU A 256 17.64 14.21 13.60
N GLU A 257 17.59 15.13 14.58
CA GLU A 257 18.30 16.42 14.55
C GLU A 257 19.56 16.48 15.45
N ASP A 258 19.86 15.41 16.20
CA ASP A 258 21.09 15.20 17.00
C ASP A 258 21.97 14.09 16.40
#